data_AF-A0A1M7G3Q4-F1
#
_entry.id   AF-A0A1M7G3Q4-F1
#
_cell.length_a   1.000
_cell.length_b   1.000
_cell.length_c   1.000
_cell.angle_alpha   90.00
_cell.angle_beta   90.00
_cell.angle_gamma   90.00
#
_symmetry.space_group_name_H-M   'P 1'
#
loop_
_entity.id
_entity.type
_entity.pdbx_description
1 polymer ?
#
loop_
_entity_poly.entity_id
_entity_poly.type
_entity_poly.pdbx_seq_one_letter_code
_entity_poly.pdbx_strand_id
1 'polypeptide(L)'
;MYVLIGIFLGGLTLGGLVSWKVTADHFEAGMLKEQRQEIKIVAKRDDVTAVSGTQAVAAQEKIRTVFRDRTIYRDREVPVEVIKRMDSGCVIPNHFVSMWNSANQGTVPDATSGIDETASDVRLTDIEWQKEREAEICLANTEQLIGLQGWIKGQKAVE
;
A
#
# COMPACT_ATOMS: atom_id res chain seq x y z
N MET A 1 42.83 -79.17 11.70
CA MET A 1 43.37 -77.83 12.01
C MET A 1 43.09 -76.93 10.80
N TYR A 2 42.18 -75.96 10.96
CA TYR A 2 41.93 -74.75 10.13
C TYR A 2 41.99 -74.82 8.59
N VAL A 3 40.82 -74.85 7.93
CA VAL A 3 40.53 -73.89 6.85
C VAL A 3 39.06 -73.45 7.00
N LEU A 4 38.89 -72.42 7.81
CA LEU A 4 37.66 -71.66 8.03
C LEU A 4 37.39 -70.73 6.84
N ILE A 5 36.12 -70.62 6.48
CA ILE A 5 35.37 -69.36 6.32
C ILE A 5 36.08 -68.28 5.47
N GLY A 6 35.78 -68.23 4.18
CA GLY A 6 36.31 -67.19 3.29
C GLY A 6 35.35 -66.62 2.26
N ILE A 7 34.02 -66.76 2.41
CA ILE A 7 33.07 -66.27 1.37
C ILE A 7 32.01 -65.28 1.91
N PHE A 8 31.92 -65.03 3.21
CA PHE A 8 30.86 -64.15 3.75
C PHE A 8 31.17 -62.65 3.83
N LEU A 9 32.32 -62.18 3.34
CA LEU A 9 32.70 -60.76 3.40
C LEU A 9 32.43 -59.96 2.10
N GLY A 10 32.10 -60.61 0.99
CA GLY A 10 31.86 -59.94 -0.30
C GLY A 10 30.44 -59.44 -0.54
N GLY A 11 29.43 -60.01 0.16
CA GLY A 11 28.02 -59.70 -0.09
C GLY A 11 27.49 -58.45 0.62
N LEU A 12 28.12 -58.04 1.73
CA LEU A 12 27.65 -56.94 2.58
C LEU A 12 28.09 -55.55 2.08
N THR A 13 29.15 -55.46 1.29
CA THR A 13 29.68 -54.17 0.81
C THR A 13 28.88 -53.62 -0.38
N LEU A 14 28.46 -54.48 -1.31
CA LEU A 14 27.66 -54.08 -2.46
C LEU A 14 26.21 -53.73 -2.07
N GLY A 15 25.59 -54.52 -1.19
CA GLY A 15 24.24 -54.24 -0.70
C GLY A 15 24.18 -52.94 0.12
N GLY A 16 25.17 -52.70 0.98
CA GLY A 16 25.27 -51.48 1.77
C GLY A 16 25.50 -50.22 0.93
N LEU A 17 26.36 -50.29 -0.10
CA LEU A 17 26.64 -49.16 -1.00
C LEU A 17 25.47 -48.83 -1.93
N VAL A 18 24.77 -49.84 -2.45
CA VAL A 18 23.56 -49.65 -3.26
C VAL A 18 22.43 -49.08 -2.40
N SER A 19 22.25 -49.60 -1.19
CA SER A 19 21.27 -49.09 -0.22
C SER A 19 21.55 -47.64 0.15
N TRP A 20 22.81 -47.27 0.44
CA TRP A 20 23.21 -45.88 0.74
C TRP A 20 22.97 -44.92 -0.42
N LYS A 21 23.31 -45.31 -1.65
CA LYS A 21 23.08 -44.45 -2.83
C LYS A 21 21.60 -44.21 -3.06
N VAL A 22 20.79 -45.26 -2.98
CA VAL A 22 19.33 -45.16 -3.14
C VAL A 22 18.72 -44.28 -2.04
N THR A 23 19.16 -44.41 -0.79
CA THR A 23 18.66 -43.54 0.30
C THR A 23 19.12 -42.10 0.16
N ALA A 24 20.35 -41.84 -0.30
CA ALA A 24 20.84 -40.50 -0.60
C ALA A 24 20.07 -39.83 -1.75
N ASP A 25 19.83 -40.55 -2.86
CA ASP A 25 19.06 -40.05 -4.01
C ASP A 25 17.60 -39.76 -3.61
N HIS A 26 16.99 -40.60 -2.76
CA HIS A 26 15.64 -40.35 -2.23
C HIS A 26 15.60 -39.12 -1.32
N PHE A 27 16.64 -38.89 -0.52
CA PHE A 27 16.76 -37.72 0.34
C PHE A 27 16.92 -36.44 -0.50
N GLU A 28 17.82 -36.43 -1.49
CA GLU A 28 17.99 -35.31 -2.41
C GLU A 28 16.72 -35.03 -3.23
N ALA A 29 16.04 -36.08 -3.70
CA ALA A 29 14.76 -35.93 -4.39
C ALA A 29 13.65 -35.37 -3.49
N GLY A 30 13.68 -35.67 -2.18
CA GLY A 30 12.82 -35.08 -1.16
C GLY A 30 13.08 -33.58 -1.01
N MET A 31 14.34 -33.21 -0.77
CA MET A 31 14.78 -31.81 -0.64
C MET A 31 14.44 -30.97 -1.88
N LEU A 32 14.67 -31.51 -3.09
CA LEU A 32 14.35 -30.83 -4.35
C LEU A 32 12.85 -30.69 -4.59
N LYS A 33 12.01 -31.54 -4.00
CA LYS A 33 10.55 -31.38 -4.07
C LYS A 33 10.10 -30.27 -3.14
N GLU A 34 10.62 -30.23 -1.92
CA GLU A 34 10.32 -29.19 -0.93
C GLU A 34 10.75 -27.81 -1.43
N GLN A 35 12.01 -27.66 -1.88
CA GLN A 35 12.49 -26.43 -2.50
C GLN A 35 11.64 -25.97 -3.69
N ARG A 36 11.16 -26.91 -4.53
CA ARG A 36 10.28 -26.57 -5.65
C ARG A 36 8.92 -26.05 -5.19
N GLN A 37 8.40 -26.50 -4.05
CA GLN A 37 7.15 -25.98 -3.49
C GLN A 37 7.38 -24.57 -2.92
N GLU A 38 8.47 -24.36 -2.20
CA GLU A 38 8.83 -23.03 -1.68
C GLU A 38 9.00 -22.01 -2.82
N ILE A 39 9.74 -22.37 -3.88
CA ILE A 39 9.92 -21.50 -5.06
C ILE A 39 8.58 -21.15 -5.71
N LYS A 40 7.64 -22.11 -5.79
CA LYS A 40 6.30 -21.86 -6.35
C LYS A 40 5.49 -20.91 -5.48
N ILE A 41 5.58 -21.03 -4.16
CA ILE A 41 4.88 -20.15 -3.23
C ILE A 41 5.46 -18.74 -3.33
N VAL A 42 6.78 -18.60 -3.32
CA VAL A 42 7.47 -17.31 -3.51
C VAL A 42 7.06 -16.66 -4.84
N ALA A 43 7.10 -17.40 -5.95
CA ALA A 43 6.71 -16.88 -7.26
C ALA A 43 5.25 -16.38 -7.30
N LYS A 44 4.32 -17.06 -6.62
CA LYS A 44 2.93 -16.62 -6.50
C LYS A 44 2.80 -15.36 -5.63
N ARG A 45 3.58 -15.25 -4.54
CA ARG A 45 3.59 -14.05 -3.69
C ARG A 45 4.14 -12.83 -4.42
N ASP A 46 5.15 -13.04 -5.26
CA ASP A 46 5.70 -12.01 -6.14
C ASP A 46 4.68 -11.52 -7.16
N ASP A 47 3.92 -12.44 -7.78
CA ASP A 47 2.84 -12.11 -8.71
C ASP A 47 1.73 -11.27 -8.04
N VAL A 48 1.26 -11.69 -6.85
CA VAL A 48 0.30 -10.92 -6.06
C VAL A 48 0.82 -9.51 -5.75
N THR A 49 2.12 -9.39 -5.45
CA THR A 49 2.75 -8.10 -5.15
C THR A 49 2.87 -7.23 -6.40
N ALA A 50 3.24 -7.79 -7.54
CA ALA A 50 3.32 -7.09 -8.81
C ALA A 50 1.95 -6.55 -9.24
N VAL A 51 0.92 -7.40 -9.20
CA VAL A 51 -0.45 -6.99 -9.55
C VAL A 51 -0.97 -5.91 -8.60
N SER A 52 -0.81 -6.08 -7.29
CA SER A 52 -1.24 -5.08 -6.32
C SER A 52 -0.50 -3.75 -6.49
N GLY A 53 0.81 -3.80 -6.75
CA GLY A 53 1.62 -2.60 -7.00
C GLY A 53 1.16 -1.82 -8.23
N THR A 54 0.88 -2.50 -9.34
CA THR A 54 0.38 -1.82 -10.56
C THR A 54 -0.99 -1.18 -10.34
N GLN A 55 -1.91 -1.86 -9.64
CA GLN A 55 -3.23 -1.33 -9.30
C GLN A 55 -3.13 -0.10 -8.39
N ALA A 56 -2.25 -0.13 -7.38
CA ALA A 56 -2.04 0.99 -6.47
C ALA A 56 -1.55 2.24 -7.20
N VAL A 57 -0.57 2.09 -8.12
CA VAL A 57 -0.06 3.20 -8.94
C VAL A 57 -1.17 3.75 -9.84
N ALA A 58 -1.92 2.89 -10.52
CA ALA A 58 -2.99 3.31 -11.41
C ALA A 58 -4.12 4.05 -10.66
N ALA A 59 -4.49 3.58 -9.47
CA ALA A 59 -5.50 4.24 -8.64
C ALA A 59 -5.05 5.63 -8.18
N GLN A 60 -3.79 5.75 -7.70
CA GLN A 60 -3.23 7.05 -7.30
C GLN A 60 -3.14 8.03 -8.46
N GLU A 61 -2.70 7.58 -9.63
CA GLU A 61 -2.60 8.43 -10.82
C GLU A 61 -3.98 8.91 -11.28
N LYS A 62 -4.98 8.02 -11.25
CA LYS A 62 -6.37 8.38 -11.57
C LYS A 62 -6.90 9.47 -10.64
N ILE A 63 -6.69 9.33 -9.33
CA ILE A 63 -7.13 10.35 -8.35
C ILE A 63 -6.46 11.69 -8.67
N ARG A 64 -5.13 11.73 -8.78
CA ARG A 64 -4.38 12.96 -9.08
C ARG A 64 -4.85 13.62 -10.37
N THR A 65 -5.08 12.83 -11.41
CA THR A 65 -5.55 13.33 -12.71
C THR A 65 -6.93 13.95 -12.59
N VAL A 66 -7.88 13.28 -11.92
CA VAL A 66 -9.24 13.81 -11.73
C VAL A 66 -9.23 15.12 -10.95
N PHE A 67 -8.47 15.21 -9.86
CA PHE A 67 -8.39 16.45 -9.07
C PHE A 67 -7.75 17.59 -9.86
N ARG A 68 -6.68 17.32 -10.62
CA ARG A 68 -6.08 18.32 -11.53
C ARG A 68 -7.08 18.79 -12.59
N ASP A 69 -7.77 17.86 -13.25
CA ASP A 69 -8.66 18.18 -14.36
C ASP A 69 -9.89 18.97 -13.90
N ARG A 70 -10.41 18.69 -12.70
CA ARG A 70 -11.54 19.44 -12.12
C ARG A 70 -11.20 20.92 -11.92
N THR A 71 -9.99 21.24 -11.47
CA THR A 71 -9.53 22.63 -11.36
C THR A 71 -9.50 23.32 -12.73
N ILE A 72 -8.94 22.65 -13.74
CA ILE A 72 -8.86 23.19 -15.11
C ILE A 72 -10.26 23.43 -15.68
N TYR A 73 -11.18 22.49 -15.46
CA TYR A 73 -12.57 22.60 -15.90
C TYR A 73 -13.30 23.75 -15.21
N ARG A 74 -13.16 23.87 -13.88
CA ARG A 74 -13.73 24.98 -13.10
C ARG A 74 -13.28 26.33 -13.66
N ASP A 75 -11.98 26.52 -13.88
CA ASP A 75 -11.44 27.80 -14.34
C ASP A 75 -11.84 28.14 -15.79
N ARG A 76 -12.26 27.14 -16.58
CA ARG A 76 -12.86 27.33 -17.90
C ARG A 76 -14.32 27.78 -17.81
N GLU A 77 -15.09 27.21 -16.88
CA GLU A 77 -16.52 27.46 -16.73
C GLU A 77 -16.83 28.73 -15.93
N VAL A 78 -16.03 28.99 -14.89
CA VAL A 78 -16.16 30.15 -14.01
C VAL A 78 -15.05 31.16 -14.35
N PRO A 79 -15.39 32.34 -14.91
CA PRO A 79 -14.40 33.36 -15.19
C PRO A 79 -13.66 33.79 -13.92
N VAL A 80 -12.36 34.03 -14.05
CA VAL A 80 -11.48 34.44 -12.94
C VAL A 80 -12.00 35.72 -12.25
N GLU A 81 -12.65 36.61 -12.99
CA GLU A 81 -13.26 37.84 -12.47
C GLU A 81 -14.38 37.56 -11.47
N VAL A 82 -15.13 36.47 -11.67
CA VAL A 82 -16.19 36.04 -10.74
C VAL A 82 -15.57 35.55 -9.45
N ILE A 83 -14.51 34.73 -9.54
CA ILE A 83 -13.77 34.22 -8.37
C ILE A 83 -13.22 35.39 -7.54
N LYS A 84 -12.56 36.36 -8.19
CA LYS A 84 -12.04 37.56 -7.52
C LYS A 84 -13.14 38.38 -6.84
N ARG A 85 -14.31 38.50 -7.48
CA ARG A 85 -15.47 39.19 -6.89
C ARG A 85 -15.98 38.44 -5.65
N MET A 86 -16.07 37.12 -5.71
CA MET A 86 -16.50 36.29 -4.58
C MET A 86 -15.52 36.41 -3.41
N ASP A 87 -14.21 36.33 -3.65
CA ASP A 87 -13.18 36.52 -2.62
C ASP A 87 -13.28 37.90 -1.95
N SER A 88 -13.56 38.96 -2.74
CA SER A 88 -13.73 40.31 -2.17
C SER A 88 -15.07 40.53 -1.48
N GLY A 89 -16.10 39.76 -1.84
CA GLY A 89 -17.46 39.91 -1.34
C GLY A 89 -17.79 39.07 -0.11
N CYS A 90 -16.98 38.03 0.16
CA CYS A 90 -17.12 37.15 1.31
C CYS A 90 -15.95 37.36 2.27
N VAL A 91 -16.21 37.97 3.42
CA VAL A 91 -15.21 38.14 4.48
C VAL A 91 -15.26 36.92 5.39
N ILE A 92 -14.12 36.24 5.54
CA ILE A 92 -13.97 35.10 6.45
C ILE A 92 -13.54 35.61 7.82
N PRO A 93 -14.26 35.30 8.91
CA PRO A 93 -13.91 35.77 10.25
C PRO A 93 -12.77 34.96 10.86
N ASN A 94 -11.97 35.58 11.74
CA ASN A 94 -10.83 34.94 12.40
C ASN A 94 -11.23 33.73 13.27
N HIS A 95 -12.41 33.74 13.90
CA HIS A 95 -12.88 32.59 14.67
C HIS A 95 -13.06 31.34 13.80
N PHE A 96 -13.52 31.48 12.55
CA PHE A 96 -13.65 30.37 11.61
C PHE A 96 -12.28 29.79 11.29
N VAL A 97 -11.30 30.65 10.97
CA VAL A 97 -9.93 30.23 10.63
C VAL A 97 -9.27 29.51 11.81
N SER A 98 -9.42 30.03 13.02
CA SER A 98 -8.92 29.40 14.24
C SER A 98 -9.51 27.99 14.43
N MET A 99 -10.83 27.87 14.37
CA MET A 99 -11.52 26.59 14.54
C MET A 99 -11.16 25.57 13.44
N TRP A 100 -11.09 26.03 12.19
CA TRP A 100 -10.68 25.23 11.05
C TRP A 100 -9.27 24.67 11.20
N ASN A 101 -8.33 25.54 11.61
CA ASN A 101 -6.94 25.15 11.82
C ASN A 101 -6.81 24.14 12.97
N SER A 102 -7.52 24.36 14.08
CA SER A 102 -7.56 23.39 15.19
C SER A 102 -8.09 22.03 14.74
N ALA A 103 -9.18 22.00 13.96
CA ALA A 103 -9.74 20.76 13.43
C ALA A 103 -8.73 20.02 12.52
N ASN A 104 -8.05 20.75 11.63
CA ASN A 104 -7.05 20.19 10.73
C ASN A 104 -5.77 19.72 11.44
N GLN A 105 -5.45 20.31 12.59
CA GLN A 105 -4.31 19.91 13.43
C GLN A 105 -4.68 18.84 14.46
N GLY A 106 -5.97 18.49 14.60
CA GLY A 106 -6.45 17.57 15.63
C GLY A 106 -6.34 18.13 17.05
N THR A 107 -6.35 19.46 17.20
CA THR A 107 -6.27 20.14 18.50
C THR A 107 -7.64 20.67 18.91
N VAL A 108 -7.88 20.80 20.22
CA VAL A 108 -9.09 21.43 20.74
C VAL A 108 -8.92 22.95 20.66
N PRO A 109 -9.87 23.69 20.05
CA PRO A 109 -9.82 25.15 20.02
C PRO A 109 -9.82 25.75 21.41
N ASP A 110 -9.14 26.88 21.59
CA ASP A 110 -9.18 27.62 22.84
C ASP A 110 -10.58 28.18 23.08
N ALA A 111 -11.32 27.58 24.02
CA ALA A 111 -12.68 28.00 24.36
C ALA A 111 -12.75 29.40 25.00
N THR A 112 -11.61 29.94 25.46
CA THR A 112 -11.53 31.26 26.12
C THR A 112 -11.34 32.42 25.15
N SER A 113 -11.02 32.15 23.88
CA SER A 113 -10.73 33.20 22.88
C SER A 113 -11.95 34.02 22.45
N GLY A 114 -13.17 33.60 22.83
CA GLY A 114 -14.41 34.26 22.39
C GLY A 114 -14.66 34.12 20.88
N ILE A 115 -15.74 34.74 20.40
CA ILE A 115 -16.06 34.81 18.96
C ILE A 115 -15.40 36.06 18.39
N ASP A 116 -14.27 35.87 17.70
CA ASP A 116 -13.60 36.93 16.95
C ASP A 116 -14.19 37.04 15.54
N GLU A 117 -15.04 38.05 15.34
CA GLU A 117 -15.67 38.39 14.05
C GLU A 117 -14.81 39.32 13.18
N THR A 118 -13.58 39.64 13.60
CA THR A 118 -12.69 40.44 12.75
C THR A 118 -12.35 39.70 11.46
N ALA A 119 -12.23 40.47 10.38
CA ALA A 119 -11.87 39.95 9.07
C ALA A 119 -10.49 39.29 9.12
N SER A 120 -10.41 38.05 8.66
CA SER A 120 -9.14 37.36 8.41
C SER A 120 -8.61 37.69 7.02
N ASP A 121 -7.31 37.44 6.81
CA ASP A 121 -6.67 37.55 5.49
C ASP A 121 -6.95 36.33 4.58
N VAL A 122 -7.68 35.33 5.07
CA VAL A 122 -8.00 34.09 4.34
C VAL A 122 -9.15 34.35 3.37
N ARG A 123 -8.94 33.99 2.10
CA ARG A 123 -9.96 34.11 1.05
C ARG A 123 -10.78 32.84 0.94
N LEU A 124 -11.97 32.97 0.35
CA LEU A 124 -12.83 31.81 0.07
C LEU A 124 -12.12 30.80 -0.83
N THR A 125 -11.41 31.30 -1.85
CA THR A 125 -10.60 30.47 -2.74
C THR A 125 -9.51 29.69 -2.00
N ASP A 126 -8.88 30.27 -0.97
CA ASP A 126 -7.85 29.57 -0.18
C ASP A 126 -8.45 28.35 0.57
N ILE A 127 -9.64 28.51 1.11
CA ILE A 127 -10.39 27.43 1.79
C ILE A 127 -10.78 26.34 0.79
N GLU A 128 -11.26 26.73 -0.40
CA GLU A 128 -11.62 25.79 -1.47
C GLU A 128 -10.41 24.94 -1.87
N TRP A 129 -9.26 25.58 -2.16
CA TRP A 129 -8.02 24.87 -2.53
C TRP A 129 -7.57 23.91 -1.45
N GLN A 130 -7.64 24.35 -0.18
CA GLN A 130 -7.28 23.50 0.94
C GLN A 130 -8.22 22.30 1.05
N LYS A 131 -9.54 22.48 0.86
CA LYS A 131 -10.50 21.38 0.88
C LYS A 131 -10.35 20.40 -0.26
N GLU A 132 -10.10 20.87 -1.49
CA GLU A 132 -9.84 19.98 -2.61
C GLU A 132 -8.58 19.14 -2.36
N ARG A 133 -7.53 19.74 -1.79
CA ARG A 133 -6.30 19.01 -1.43
C ARG A 133 -6.53 17.97 -0.33
N GLU A 134 -7.29 18.32 0.70
CA GLU A 134 -7.65 17.39 1.79
C GLU A 134 -8.48 16.22 1.24
N ALA A 135 -9.42 16.47 0.34
CA ALA A 135 -10.22 15.43 -0.31
C ALA A 135 -9.36 14.51 -1.19
N GLU A 136 -8.43 15.07 -1.97
CA GLU A 136 -7.49 14.29 -2.79
C GLU A 136 -6.68 13.32 -1.92
N ILE A 137 -6.08 13.82 -0.83
CA ILE A 137 -5.28 13.02 0.09
C ILE A 137 -6.14 11.95 0.77
N CYS A 138 -7.35 12.31 1.22
CA CYS A 138 -8.26 11.37 1.86
C CYS A 138 -8.62 10.19 0.95
N LEU A 139 -8.96 10.48 -0.31
CA LEU A 139 -9.28 9.44 -1.29
C LEU A 139 -8.06 8.61 -1.65
N ALA A 140 -6.88 9.23 -1.81
CA ALA A 140 -5.64 8.53 -2.09
C ALA A 140 -5.27 7.55 -0.96
N ASN A 141 -5.39 8.00 0.29
CA ASN A 141 -5.15 7.15 1.47
C ASN A 141 -6.16 6.01 1.55
N THR A 142 -7.43 6.29 1.24
CA THR A 142 -8.49 5.27 1.23
C THR A 142 -8.19 4.16 0.22
N GLU A 143 -7.86 4.52 -1.03
CA GLU A 143 -7.47 3.53 -2.05
C GLU A 143 -6.19 2.77 -1.67
N GLN A 144 -5.21 3.45 -1.06
CA GLN A 144 -4.02 2.78 -0.56
C GLN A 144 -4.36 1.72 0.51
N LEU A 145 -5.24 2.05 1.45
CA LEU A 145 -5.67 1.10 2.49
C LEU A 145 -6.45 -0.08 1.90
N ILE A 146 -7.34 0.17 0.93
CA ILE A 146 -8.07 -0.88 0.21
C ILE A 146 -7.07 -1.80 -0.51
N GLY A 147 -6.10 -1.22 -1.22
CA GLY A 147 -5.05 -1.97 -1.91
C GLY A 147 -4.21 -2.82 -0.97
N LEU A 148 -3.79 -2.26 0.17
CA LEU A 148 -3.04 -2.99 1.21
C LEU A 148 -3.86 -4.14 1.81
N GLN A 149 -5.14 -3.91 2.10
CA GLN A 149 -6.02 -4.98 2.59
C GLN A 149 -6.20 -6.09 1.55
N GLY A 150 -6.33 -5.73 0.27
CA GLY A 150 -6.36 -6.67 -0.85
C GLY A 150 -5.08 -7.49 -0.94
N TRP A 151 -3.92 -6.84 -0.87
CA TRP A 151 -2.62 -7.50 -0.88
C TRP A 151 -2.46 -8.48 0.28
N ILE A 152 -2.77 -8.08 1.52
CA ILE A 152 -2.71 -8.97 2.70
C ILE A 152 -3.58 -10.22 2.50
N LYS A 153 -4.81 -10.05 1.98
CA LYS A 153 -5.70 -11.19 1.68
C LYS A 153 -5.10 -12.09 0.59
N GLY A 154 -4.50 -11.51 -0.44
CA GLY A 154 -3.81 -12.25 -1.50
C GLY A 154 -2.62 -13.05 -0.99
N GLN A 155 -1.78 -12.46 -0.14
CA GLN A 155 -0.62 -13.14 0.46
C GLN A 155 -1.05 -14.33 1.33
N LYS A 156 -2.09 -14.17 2.16
CA LYS A 156 -2.65 -15.25 2.98
C LYS A 156 -3.30 -16.38 2.19
N ALA A 157 -3.75 -16.12 0.97
CA ALA A 157 -4.34 -17.15 0.10
C ALA A 157 -3.27 -17.99 -0.62
N VAL A 158 -2.02 -17.53 -0.63
CA VAL A 158 -0.86 -18.19 -1.26
C VAL A 158 0.00 -18.95 -0.25
N GLU A 159 -0.14 -18.62 1.05
CA GLU A 159 0.30 -19.47 2.18
C GLU A 159 -0.33 -20.87 2.13
#